data_AF-A0A7M7PMW5-F1
#
_entry.id   AF-A0A7M7PMW5-F1
#
_cell.length_a   1.000
_cell.length_b   1.000
_cell.length_c   1.000
_cell.angle_alpha   90.00
_cell.angle_beta   90.00
_cell.angle_gamma   90.00
#
_symmetry.space_group_name_H-M   'P 1'
#
loop_
_entity.id
_entity.type
_entity.pdbx_description
1 polymer ?
#
loop_
_entity_poly.entity_id
_entity_poly.type
_entity_poly.pdbx_seq_one_letter_code
_entity_poly.pdbx_strand_id
1 'polypeptide(L)'
;MANHSCDYNCAGVFDGMKLQLRTIKDVKEGEECTISYVDVINPAKERQAKLEEEYHFTCKCVKCVEEINASGPVDDGSGELELQDCAKVLQLCGPYLKPMDSSSSIPVNHYLLVRVRHRALIAYMDLQEWEKAAEIGQLITEHYR
;
A
#
# COMPACT_ATOMS: atom_id res chain seq x y z
N MET A 1 -1.90 10.37 -22.33
CA MET A 1 -1.64 9.47 -21.19
C MET A 1 -1.87 10.27 -19.92
N ALA A 2 -2.49 9.69 -18.89
CA ALA A 2 -2.68 10.34 -17.59
C ALA A 2 -1.35 10.36 -16.84
N ASN A 3 -1.03 11.48 -16.18
CA ASN A 3 0.19 11.62 -15.37
C ASN A 3 0.01 11.03 -13.96
N HIS A 4 1.11 10.96 -13.21
CA HIS A 4 1.12 10.44 -11.85
C HIS A 4 0.71 11.48 -10.80
N SER A 5 -0.06 11.04 -9.80
CA SER A 5 -0.14 11.66 -8.48
C SER A 5 -0.32 10.59 -7.41
N CYS A 6 0.36 10.70 -6.25
CA CYS A 6 0.05 9.83 -5.11
C CYS A 6 -1.29 10.20 -4.45
N ASP A 7 -1.81 11.40 -4.71
CA ASP A 7 -3.16 11.83 -4.37
C ASP A 7 -4.04 11.92 -5.62
N TYR A 8 -4.07 10.84 -6.39
CA TYR A 8 -4.74 10.78 -7.69
C TYR A 8 -6.26 11.02 -7.62
N ASN A 9 -6.84 11.43 -8.75
CA ASN A 9 -8.28 11.64 -8.92
C ASN A 9 -8.95 10.64 -9.87
N CYS A 10 -8.17 9.81 -10.58
CA CYS A 10 -8.66 8.77 -11.48
C CYS A 10 -8.04 7.39 -11.19
N ALA A 11 -8.83 6.33 -11.35
CA ALA A 11 -8.38 4.94 -11.25
C ALA A 11 -8.54 4.22 -12.58
N GLY A 12 -7.54 3.42 -12.96
CA GLY A 12 -7.61 2.48 -14.08
C GLY A 12 -8.25 1.17 -13.64
N VAL A 13 -9.31 0.75 -14.33
CA VAL A 13 -10.01 -0.53 -14.09
C VAL A 13 -9.94 -1.34 -15.37
N PHE A 14 -9.52 -2.60 -15.26
CA PHE A 14 -9.46 -3.54 -16.38
C PHE A 14 -10.70 -4.42 -16.41
N ASP A 15 -11.34 -4.48 -17.56
CA ASP A 15 -12.41 -5.42 -17.90
C ASP A 15 -11.90 -6.32 -19.04
N GLY A 16 -11.30 -7.46 -18.66
CA GLY A 16 -10.47 -8.24 -19.57
C GLY A 16 -9.30 -7.41 -20.12
N MET A 17 -9.27 -7.23 -21.44
CA MET A 17 -8.26 -6.41 -22.13
C MET A 17 -8.65 -4.92 -22.24
N LYS A 18 -9.83 -4.53 -21.77
CA LYS A 18 -10.32 -3.14 -21.87
C LYS A 18 -9.92 -2.35 -20.62
N LEU A 19 -9.09 -1.32 -20.81
CA LEU A 19 -8.80 -0.34 -19.76
C LEU A 19 -9.87 0.75 -19.75
N GLN A 20 -10.47 0.96 -18.57
CA GLN A 20 -11.41 2.05 -18.29
C GLN A 20 -10.79 2.99 -17.26
N LEU A 21 -10.74 4.28 -17.55
CA LEU A 21 -10.36 5.29 -16.58
C LEU A 21 -11.62 5.86 -15.92
N ARG A 22 -11.68 5.84 -14.60
CA ARG A 22 -12.82 6.34 -13.82
C ARG A 22 -12.38 7.36 -12.79
N THR A 23 -13.09 8.46 -12.68
CA THR A 23 -12.87 9.42 -11.60
C THR A 23 -13.27 8.80 -10.26
N ILE A 24 -12.46 9.02 -9.23
CA ILE A 24 -12.71 8.59 -7.84
C ILE A 24 -12.85 9.78 -6.88
N LYS A 25 -12.70 10.99 -7.40
CA LYS A 25 -12.91 12.28 -6.75
C LYS A 25 -13.60 13.21 -7.75
N ASP A 26 -14.16 14.31 -7.26
CA ASP A 26 -14.63 15.38 -8.14
C ASP A 26 -13.44 15.96 -8.92
N VAL A 27 -13.62 16.16 -10.23
CA VAL A 27 -12.61 16.72 -11.13
C VAL A 27 -13.21 17.94 -11.81
N LYS A 28 -12.57 19.10 -11.64
CA LYS A 28 -13.05 20.36 -12.24
C LYS A 28 -12.62 20.48 -13.70
N GLU A 29 -13.31 21.33 -14.46
CA GLU A 29 -12.89 21.67 -15.81
C GLU A 29 -11.46 22.26 -15.79
N GLY A 30 -10.59 21.73 -16.64
CA GLY A 30 -9.17 22.11 -16.71
C GLY A 30 -8.28 21.47 -15.64
N GLU A 31 -8.84 20.73 -14.68
CA GLU A 31 -8.05 19.93 -13.73
C GLU A 31 -7.46 18.70 -14.42
N GLU A 32 -6.20 18.40 -14.12
CA GLU A 32 -5.52 17.26 -14.72
C GLU A 32 -6.03 15.93 -14.14
N CYS A 33 -6.38 14.99 -15.02
CA CYS A 33 -6.67 13.62 -14.65
C CYS A 33 -5.36 12.86 -14.36
N THR A 34 -5.18 12.43 -13.11
CA THR A 34 -3.99 11.72 -12.65
C THR A 34 -4.33 10.33 -12.13
N ILE A 35 -3.40 9.39 -12.26
CA ILE A 35 -3.48 8.03 -11.71
C ILE A 35 -2.28 7.75 -10.80
N SER A 36 -2.35 6.71 -9.96
CA SER A 36 -1.13 6.22 -9.28
C SER A 36 -0.38 5.23 -10.17
N TYR A 37 0.95 5.37 -10.23
CA TYR A 37 1.83 4.40 -10.89
C TYR A 37 2.44 3.42 -9.87
N VAL A 38 2.34 3.74 -8.58
CA VAL A 38 2.93 3.00 -7.46
C VAL A 38 1.89 2.74 -6.37
N ASP A 39 2.17 1.83 -5.46
CA ASP A 39 1.31 1.61 -4.30
C ASP A 39 1.42 2.80 -3.33
N VAL A 40 0.29 3.44 -3.04
CA VAL A 40 0.20 4.62 -2.16
C VAL A 40 0.24 4.26 -0.67
N ILE A 41 0.20 2.97 -0.32
CA ILE A 41 0.41 2.47 1.04
C ILE A 41 1.87 2.66 1.48
N ASN A 42 2.82 2.59 0.55
CA ASN A 42 4.24 2.74 0.87
C ASN A 42 4.58 4.19 1.25
N PRO A 43 5.57 4.44 2.13
CA PRO A 43 6.00 5.80 2.50
C PRO A 43 6.47 6.64 1.30
N ALA A 44 6.33 7.97 1.39
CA ALA A 44 6.74 8.91 0.33
C ALA A 44 8.15 8.68 -0.22
N LYS A 45 9.14 8.38 0.65
CA LYS A 45 10.52 8.10 0.22
C LYS A 45 10.62 6.86 -0.67
N GLU A 46 9.97 5.76 -0.29
CA GLU A 46 9.92 4.53 -1.11
C GLU A 46 9.20 4.77 -2.44
N ARG A 47 8.08 5.51 -2.41
CA ARG A 47 7.36 5.89 -3.64
C ARG A 47 8.21 6.75 -4.56
N GLN A 48 8.92 7.75 -4.05
CA GLN A 48 9.82 8.60 -4.83
C GLN A 48 11.00 7.82 -5.42
N ALA A 49 11.61 6.93 -4.64
CA ALA A 49 12.70 6.07 -5.13
C ALA A 49 12.22 5.20 -6.31
N LYS A 50 11.07 4.54 -6.17
CA LYS A 50 10.48 3.72 -7.24
C LYS A 50 10.13 4.53 -8.49
N LEU A 51 9.55 5.72 -8.32
CA LEU A 51 9.22 6.60 -9.45
C LEU A 51 10.47 7.12 -10.17
N GLU A 52 11.54 7.41 -9.44
CA GLU A 52 12.81 7.84 -10.03
C GLU A 52 13.48 6.69 -10.80
N GLU A 53 13.44 5.47 -10.25
CA GLU A 53 13.99 4.28 -10.88
C GLU A 53 13.25 3.88 -12.17
N GLU A 54 11.91 3.78 -12.11
CA GLU A 54 11.10 3.25 -13.21
C GLU A 54 10.63 4.32 -14.21
N TYR A 55 10.43 5.56 -13.75
CA TYR A 55 9.83 6.63 -14.54
C TYR A 55 10.68 7.90 -14.62
N HIS A 56 11.84 7.94 -13.95
CA HIS A 56 12.82 9.02 -14.01
C HIS A 56 12.27 10.40 -13.62
N PHE A 57 11.40 10.43 -12.61
CA PHE A 57 10.96 11.67 -11.99
C PHE A 57 10.67 11.54 -10.50
N THR A 58 10.81 12.65 -9.79
CA THR A 58 10.46 12.76 -8.38
C THR A 58 9.07 13.38 -8.21
N CYS A 59 8.11 12.65 -7.62
CA CYS A 59 6.76 13.15 -7.36
C CYS A 59 6.75 14.24 -6.27
N LYS A 60 6.04 15.35 -6.54
CA LYS A 60 5.88 16.51 -5.63
C LYS A 60 4.41 16.81 -5.29
N CYS A 61 3.54 15.81 -5.32
CA CYS A 61 2.12 16.00 -4.99
C CYS A 61 1.94 16.29 -3.48
N VAL A 62 0.76 16.80 -3.11
CA VAL A 62 0.43 17.19 -1.73
C VAL A 62 0.73 16.06 -0.73
N LYS A 63 0.30 14.82 -1.02
CA LYS A 63 0.56 13.66 -0.16
C LYS A 63 2.05 13.40 0.08
N CYS A 64 2.90 13.51 -0.96
CA CYS A 64 4.34 13.35 -0.78
C CYS A 64 4.92 14.48 0.08
N VAL A 65 4.51 15.73 -0.16
CA VAL A 65 5.00 16.89 0.60
C VAL A 65 4.62 16.77 2.08
N GLU A 66 3.37 16.43 2.38
CA GLU A 66 2.88 16.26 3.75
C GLU A 66 3.60 15.13 4.48
N GLU A 67 3.73 13.95 3.86
CA GLU A 67 4.41 12.81 4.47
C GLU A 67 5.89 13.09 4.72
N ILE A 68 6.59 13.73 3.77
CA ILE A 68 8.01 14.09 3.93
C ILE A 68 8.17 15.10 5.07
N ASN A 69 7.28 16.08 5.18
CA ASN A 69 7.33 17.08 6.25
C ASN A 69 7.00 16.48 7.62
N ALA A 70 6.09 15.50 7.69
CA ALA A 70 5.74 14.80 8.91
C ALA A 70 6.81 13.78 9.37
N SER A 71 7.59 13.26 8.42
CA SER A 71 8.68 12.32 8.69
C SER A 71 9.93 13.07 9.13
N GLY A 72 10.30 12.99 10.41
CA GLY A 72 11.68 13.29 10.83
C GLY A 72 12.71 12.38 10.13
N PRO A 73 14.03 12.54 10.38
CA PRO A 73 15.02 11.61 9.84
C PRO A 73 14.78 10.20 10.39
N VAL A 74 14.17 9.34 9.58
CA VAL A 74 14.06 7.90 9.85
C VAL A 74 15.05 7.16 8.96
N ASP A 75 15.86 6.34 9.63
CA ASP A 75 16.86 5.39 9.13
C ASP A 75 16.22 4.35 8.20
N ASP A 76 16.88 4.06 7.08
CA ASP A 76 16.37 3.41 5.87
C ASP A 76 16.58 1.87 5.87
N GLY A 77 16.66 1.27 7.05
CA GLY A 77 16.95 -0.15 7.25
C GLY A 77 15.84 -1.14 6.91
N SER A 78 15.05 -0.94 5.86
CA SER A 78 14.08 -1.95 5.39
C SER A 78 14.42 -2.42 3.99
N GLY A 79 15.37 -3.36 3.89
CA GLY A 79 15.50 -4.19 2.70
C GLY A 79 14.19 -4.93 2.43
N GLU A 80 13.78 -5.00 1.16
CA GLU A 80 12.67 -5.86 0.76
C GLU A 80 13.02 -7.31 1.10
N LEU A 81 12.37 -7.88 2.12
CA LEU A 81 12.37 -9.33 2.27
C LEU A 81 11.50 -9.90 1.14
N GLU A 82 12.13 -10.38 0.07
CA GLU A 82 11.51 -11.30 -0.88
C GLU A 82 11.31 -12.66 -0.17
N LEU A 83 10.20 -12.81 0.55
CA LEU A 83 9.82 -14.09 1.11
C LEU A 83 8.98 -14.85 0.08
N GLN A 84 9.62 -15.78 -0.62
CA GLN A 84 8.97 -16.71 -1.56
C GLN A 84 8.32 -17.92 -0.84
N ASP A 85 8.63 -18.14 0.43
CA ASP A 85 8.11 -19.26 1.22
C ASP A 85 6.97 -18.81 2.15
N CYS A 86 5.74 -19.20 1.80
CA CYS A 86 4.52 -18.87 2.54
C CYS A 86 4.56 -19.34 4.00
N ALA A 87 5.13 -20.51 4.29
CA ALA A 87 5.20 -21.03 5.65
C ALA A 87 6.15 -20.19 6.52
N LYS A 88 7.27 -19.75 5.94
CA LYS A 88 8.24 -18.88 6.60
C LYS A 88 7.70 -17.47 6.86
N VAL A 89 6.90 -16.92 5.95
CA VAL A 89 6.19 -15.64 6.15
C VAL A 89 5.30 -15.74 7.38
N LEU A 90 4.44 -16.75 7.44
CA LEU A 90 3.48 -16.91 8.54
C LEU A 90 4.17 -17.07 9.91
N GLN A 91 5.27 -17.82 9.96
CA GLN A 91 6.06 -17.97 11.18
C GLN A 91 6.66 -16.65 11.66
N LEU A 92 7.25 -15.85 10.76
CA LEU A 92 7.86 -14.56 11.12
C LEU A 92 6.82 -13.50 11.48
N CYS A 93 5.65 -13.57 10.86
CA CYS A 93 4.61 -12.55 11.00
C CYS A 93 3.64 -12.82 12.15
N GLY A 94 3.63 -14.01 12.75
CA GLY A 94 2.67 -14.46 13.76
C GLY A 94 2.25 -13.41 14.81
N PRO A 95 3.17 -12.63 15.42
CA PRO A 95 2.81 -11.59 16.39
C PRO A 95 1.92 -10.45 15.85
N TYR A 96 1.94 -10.22 14.54
CA TYR A 96 1.26 -9.11 13.84
C TYR A 96 -0.04 -9.54 13.13
N LEU A 97 -0.35 -10.85 13.15
CA LEU A 97 -1.52 -11.47 12.52
C LEU A 97 -2.74 -11.55 13.45
N LYS A 98 -2.76 -10.70 14.47
CA LYS A 98 -3.82 -10.60 15.48
C LYS A 98 -4.27 -9.15 15.66
N PRO A 99 -5.41 -8.88 16.32
CA PRO A 99 -5.79 -7.53 16.71
C PRO A 99 -4.67 -6.86 17.50
N MET A 100 -4.39 -5.59 17.17
CA MET A 100 -3.44 -4.79 17.96
C MET A 100 -4.17 -4.23 19.17
N ASP A 101 -3.50 -4.21 20.32
CA ASP A 101 -4.01 -3.61 21.55
C ASP A 101 -3.40 -2.23 21.81
N SER A 102 -3.94 -1.50 22.78
CA SER A 102 -3.44 -0.17 23.18
C SER A 102 -2.02 -0.19 23.76
N SER A 103 -1.45 -1.37 24.03
CA SER A 103 -0.05 -1.53 24.45
C SER A 103 0.91 -1.82 23.28
N SER A 104 0.38 -1.96 22.07
CA SER A 104 1.17 -2.28 20.89
C SER A 104 2.01 -1.08 20.45
N SER A 105 3.28 -1.32 20.13
CA SER A 105 4.26 -0.30 19.75
C SER A 105 4.04 0.28 18.34
N ILE A 106 3.15 -0.32 17.55
CA ILE A 106 2.91 0.03 16.14
C ILE A 106 1.44 0.43 15.96
N PRO A 107 1.15 1.62 15.41
CA PRO A 107 -0.21 2.01 15.05
C PRO A 107 -0.86 0.99 14.13
N VAL A 108 -2.16 0.76 14.29
CA VAL A 108 -2.87 -0.32 13.58
C VAL A 108 -2.89 -0.10 12.04
N ASN A 109 -2.76 1.15 11.59
CA ASN A 109 -2.66 1.55 10.19
C ASN A 109 -1.22 1.75 9.69
N HIS A 110 -0.21 1.35 10.46
CA HIS A 110 1.18 1.49 10.04
C HIS A 110 1.45 0.65 8.78
N TYR A 111 2.11 1.22 7.77
CA TYR A 111 2.29 0.61 6.45
C TYR A 111 2.90 -0.81 6.50
N LEU A 112 3.88 -1.03 7.39
CA LEU A 112 4.49 -2.36 7.59
C LEU A 112 3.47 -3.41 8.05
N LEU A 113 2.54 -3.04 8.94
CA LEU A 113 1.52 -3.95 9.45
C LEU A 113 0.54 -4.33 8.33
N VAL A 114 0.14 -3.35 7.51
CA VAL A 114 -0.70 -3.59 6.32
C VAL A 114 0.00 -4.53 5.35
N ARG A 115 1.28 -4.30 5.03
CA ARG A 115 2.07 -5.18 4.15
C ARG A 115 2.18 -6.60 4.69
N VAL A 116 2.49 -6.75 5.97
CA VAL A 116 2.61 -8.05 6.65
C VAL A 116 1.29 -8.82 6.57
N ARG A 117 0.17 -8.18 6.93
CA ARG A 117 -1.16 -8.80 6.88
C ARG A 117 -1.56 -9.14 5.45
N HIS A 118 -1.32 -8.27 4.48
CA HIS A 118 -1.61 -8.56 3.08
C HIS A 118 -0.84 -9.78 2.56
N ARG A 119 0.45 -9.92 2.92
CA ARG A 119 1.23 -11.12 2.57
C ARG A 119 0.70 -12.38 3.26
N ALA A 120 0.31 -12.30 4.53
CA ALA A 120 -0.29 -13.42 5.23
C ALA A 120 -1.65 -13.84 4.64
N LEU A 121 -2.46 -12.87 4.19
CA LEU A 121 -3.72 -13.14 3.50
C LEU A 121 -3.48 -13.97 2.24
N ILE A 122 -2.55 -13.55 1.37
CA ILE A 122 -2.18 -14.29 0.16
C ILE A 122 -1.67 -15.69 0.53
N ALA A 123 -0.77 -15.79 1.51
CA ALA A 123 -0.22 -17.07 1.94
C ALA A 123 -1.31 -18.04 2.44
N TYR A 124 -2.28 -17.57 3.24
CA TYR A 124 -3.40 -18.40 3.69
C TYR A 124 -4.32 -18.83 2.54
N MET A 125 -4.54 -17.97 1.54
CA MET A 125 -5.31 -18.32 0.34
C MET A 125 -4.59 -19.42 -0.47
N ASP A 126 -3.28 -19.29 -0.68
CA ASP A 126 -2.48 -20.28 -1.42
C ASP A 126 -2.45 -21.64 -0.69
N LEU A 127 -2.41 -21.61 0.64
CA LEU A 127 -2.50 -22.80 1.49
C LEU A 127 -3.93 -23.32 1.68
N GLN A 128 -4.94 -22.66 1.11
CA GLN A 128 -6.37 -22.99 1.24
C GLN A 128 -6.89 -22.97 2.69
N GLU A 129 -6.26 -22.18 3.56
CA GLU A 129 -6.71 -21.95 4.94
C GLU A 129 -7.71 -20.78 5.00
N TRP A 130 -8.91 -21.01 4.46
CA TRP A 130 -9.91 -19.94 4.20
C TRP A 130 -10.37 -19.19 5.45
N GLU A 131 -10.52 -19.87 6.59
CA GLU A 131 -10.94 -19.23 7.84
C GLU A 131 -9.91 -18.19 8.30
N LYS A 132 -8.62 -18.58 8.28
CA LYS A 132 -7.53 -17.67 8.63
C LYS A 132 -7.39 -16.53 7.61
N ALA A 133 -7.54 -16.83 6.32
CA ALA A 133 -7.58 -15.80 5.29
C ALA A 133 -8.68 -14.77 5.56
N ALA A 134 -9.89 -15.21 5.93
CA ALA A 134 -10.99 -14.33 6.27
C ALA A 134 -10.70 -13.46 7.51
N GLU A 135 -10.11 -14.04 8.57
CA GLU A 135 -9.69 -13.30 9.77
C GLU A 135 -8.69 -12.19 9.43
N ILE A 136 -7.65 -12.50 8.66
CA ILE A 136 -6.66 -11.49 8.24
C ILE A 136 -7.31 -10.42 7.35
N GLY A 137 -8.22 -10.80 6.45
CA GLY A 137 -8.98 -9.85 5.64
C GLY A 137 -9.80 -8.86 6.48
N GLN A 138 -10.39 -9.31 7.59
CA GLN A 138 -11.08 -8.43 8.53
C GLN A 138 -10.11 -7.43 9.18
N LEU A 139 -8.93 -7.89 9.62
CA LEU A 139 -7.91 -7.02 10.22
C LEU A 139 -7.33 -5.97 9.24
N ILE A 140 -7.31 -6.26 7.94
CA ILE A 140 -6.87 -5.29 6.92
C ILE A 140 -7.96 -4.25 6.65
N THR A 141 -9.23 -4.68 6.64
CA THR A 141 -10.37 -3.82 6.27
C THR A 141 -10.93 -3.00 7.43
N GLU A 142 -10.55 -3.30 8.67
CA GLU A 142 -11.06 -2.61 9.87
C GLU A 142 -10.87 -1.09 9.82
N HIS A 143 -9.77 -0.59 9.24
CA HIS A 143 -9.51 0.85 9.11
C HIS A 143 -10.29 1.55 8.00
N TYR A 144 -11.00 0.79 7.17
CA TYR A 144 -11.77 1.29 6.04
C TYR A 144 -13.29 1.27 6.29
N ARG A 145 -13.74 0.81 7.47
CA ARG A 145 -15.14 0.90 7.92
C ARG A 145 -15.40 2.20 8.66
#